data_AF-A0A1H6QKC0-F1
#
_entry.id   AF-A0A1H6QKC0-F1
#
_cell.length_a   1.000
_cell.length_b   1.000
_cell.length_c   1.000
_cell.angle_alpha   90.00
_cell.angle_beta   90.00
_cell.angle_gamma   90.00
#
_symmetry.space_group_name_H-M   'P 1'
#
loop_
_entity.id
_entity.type
_entity.pdbx_description
1 polymer ?
#
loop_
_entity_poly.entity_id
_entity_poly.type
_entity_poly.pdbx_seq_one_letter_code
_entity_poly.pdbx_strand_id
1 'polypeptide(L)'
;MLKIRHIALLACLAAPLAMAAEEGAVGHPPIGEHMVPPPEAAFKACEGKQVGDRASFSKADGKSFSGICRNVEGKLAVVPEHGRMGPPPGALKACEGKQVGDSGSFTGPDGRTFSGTCSDMGGKLTLMPEPADKSGKHGNGH
;
A
#
# COMPACT_ATOMS: atom_id res chain seq x y z
N MET A 1 23.36 60.51 31.32
CA MET A 1 24.66 60.81 30.67
C MET A 1 25.54 59.58 30.74
N LEU A 2 26.43 59.44 29.75
CA LEU A 2 27.51 58.46 29.60
C LEU A 2 27.24 57.24 28.69
N LYS A 3 27.53 57.49 27.41
CA LYS A 3 27.78 56.55 26.33
C LYS A 3 29.05 55.75 26.64
N ILE A 4 29.02 54.42 26.55
CA ILE A 4 30.22 53.62 26.29
C ILE A 4 29.86 52.61 25.20
N ARG A 5 30.10 53.03 23.96
CA ARG A 5 30.42 52.17 22.83
C ARG A 5 31.84 51.62 23.08
N HIS A 6 32.32 50.72 22.22
CA HIS A 6 33.55 49.90 22.34
C HIS A 6 33.22 48.59 23.10
N ILE A 7 33.44 47.38 22.59
CA ILE A 7 34.52 46.91 21.72
C ILE A 7 34.00 45.71 20.90
N ALA A 8 34.20 45.76 19.60
CA ALA A 8 34.16 44.58 18.74
C ALA A 8 35.44 43.76 18.98
N LEU A 9 35.31 42.46 19.29
CA LEU A 9 36.37 41.46 19.15
C LEU A 9 35.66 40.08 19.03
N LEU A 10 35.57 39.52 17.82
CA LEU A 10 36.54 38.58 17.22
C LEU A 10 36.62 37.24 17.96
N ALA A 11 36.00 36.21 17.37
CA ALA A 11 36.57 34.87 17.30
C ALA A 11 35.83 34.02 16.26
N CYS A 12 36.36 34.00 15.03
CA CYS A 12 36.17 32.88 14.11
C CYS A 12 36.87 31.66 14.71
N LEU A 13 36.18 30.53 14.87
CA LEU A 13 36.81 29.21 14.87
C LEU A 13 35.89 28.22 14.16
N ALA A 14 36.32 27.85 12.97
CA ALA A 14 35.80 26.75 12.18
C ALA A 14 36.19 25.41 12.79
N ALA A 15 35.28 24.43 12.75
CA ALA A 15 35.62 23.01 12.62
C ALA A 15 34.38 22.21 12.19
N PRO A 16 34.29 21.75 10.93
CA PRO A 16 33.41 20.67 10.54
C PRO A 16 34.16 19.33 10.45
N LEU A 17 33.37 18.25 10.50
CA LEU A 17 33.65 16.88 10.02
C LEU A 17 34.40 15.90 10.94
N ALA A 18 33.61 15.08 11.65
CA ALA A 18 33.78 13.62 11.62
C ALA A 18 32.45 12.96 12.03
N MET A 19 31.59 12.67 11.05
CA MET A 19 30.47 11.74 11.25
C MET A 19 30.88 10.41 10.63
N ALA A 20 30.98 9.39 11.48
CA ALA A 20 31.20 8.02 11.08
C ALA A 20 30.08 7.57 10.13
N ALA A 21 30.43 7.14 8.93
CA ALA A 21 29.53 6.38 8.08
C ALA A 21 29.62 4.93 8.53
N GLU A 22 28.65 4.52 9.34
CA GLU A 22 28.48 3.12 9.72
C GLU A 22 27.79 2.43 8.55
N GLU A 23 28.49 1.45 7.97
CA GLU A 23 28.03 0.59 6.89
C GLU A 23 26.82 -0.23 7.36
N GLY A 24 25.63 0.36 7.22
CA GLY A 24 24.36 -0.33 7.40
C GLY A 24 24.10 -1.22 6.21
N ALA A 25 24.53 -2.48 6.30
CA ALA A 25 24.16 -3.55 5.40
C ALA A 25 22.64 -3.54 5.16
N VAL A 26 22.24 -3.15 3.95
CA VAL A 26 20.83 -3.11 3.55
C VAL A 26 20.38 -4.54 3.27
N GLY A 27 20.12 -5.28 4.35
CA GLY A 27 19.36 -6.51 4.28
C GLY A 27 17.96 -6.17 3.77
N HIS A 28 17.62 -6.64 2.58
CA HIS A 28 16.25 -6.65 2.07
C HIS A 28 15.47 -7.71 2.87
N PRO A 29 14.52 -7.36 3.75
CA PRO A 29 13.63 -8.38 4.29
C PRO A 29 12.61 -8.80 3.22
N PRO A 30 12.25 -10.09 3.16
CA PRO A 30 11.32 -10.62 2.19
C PRO A 30 9.92 -10.02 2.36
N ILE A 31 9.38 -9.56 1.24
CA ILE A 31 7.97 -9.29 0.95
C ILE A 31 7.06 -10.40 1.48
N GLY A 32 6.50 -10.17 2.65
CA GLY A 32 5.45 -10.99 3.24
C GLY A 32 4.64 -10.14 4.19
N GLU A 33 3.61 -9.48 3.64
CA GLU A 33 2.32 -9.16 4.27
C GLU A 33 2.30 -8.93 5.80
N HIS A 34 3.23 -8.16 6.36
CA HIS A 34 3.06 -7.65 7.72
C HIS A 34 2.15 -6.43 7.57
N MET A 35 0.92 -6.50 8.05
CA MET A 35 0.10 -5.30 8.29
C MET A 35 0.86 -4.44 9.31
N VAL A 36 1.75 -3.59 8.81
CA VAL A 36 2.43 -2.60 9.64
C VAL A 36 1.35 -1.62 10.08
N PRO A 37 1.17 -1.40 11.40
CA PRO A 37 0.24 -0.40 11.88
C PRO A 37 0.54 0.95 11.20
N PRO A 38 -0.49 1.76 10.91
CA PRO A 38 -0.27 3.03 10.21
C PRO A 38 0.74 3.87 11.00
N PRO A 39 1.74 4.47 10.34
CA PRO A 39 2.66 5.37 11.05
C PRO A 39 1.90 6.59 11.58
N GLU A 40 2.41 7.22 12.63
CA GLU A 40 1.82 8.45 13.19
C GLU A 40 1.61 9.55 12.14
N ALA A 41 2.50 9.62 11.13
CA ALA A 41 2.35 10.52 10.00
C ALA A 41 1.05 10.31 9.20
N ALA A 42 0.53 9.08 9.14
CA ALA A 42 -0.75 8.77 8.50
C ALA A 42 -1.94 9.29 9.30
N PHE A 43 -1.86 9.26 10.64
CA PHE A 43 -2.91 9.81 11.49
C PHE A 43 -2.92 11.34 11.45
N LYS A 44 -1.73 11.96 11.56
CA LYS A 44 -1.56 13.42 11.49
C LYS A 44 -2.03 14.00 10.16
N ALA A 45 -1.78 13.29 9.05
CA ALA A 45 -2.24 13.72 7.74
C ALA A 45 -3.77 13.73 7.60
N CYS A 46 -4.49 13.02 8.47
CA CYS A 46 -5.96 12.99 8.55
C CYS A 46 -6.54 13.78 9.73
N GLU A 47 -5.71 14.47 10.50
CA GLU A 47 -6.16 15.31 11.61
C GLU A 47 -6.96 16.51 11.07
N GLY A 48 -8.17 16.73 11.59
CA GLY A 48 -9.07 17.77 11.09
C GLY A 48 -9.73 17.48 9.74
N LYS A 49 -9.49 16.30 9.15
CA LYS A 49 -10.17 15.82 7.94
C LYS A 49 -11.33 14.88 8.29
N GLN A 50 -12.17 14.58 7.29
CA GLN A 50 -13.29 13.66 7.44
C GLN A 50 -12.96 12.27 6.86
N VAL A 51 -13.73 11.26 7.27
CA VAL A 51 -13.69 9.93 6.63
C VAL A 51 -13.94 10.11 5.13
N GLY A 52 -13.08 9.53 4.30
CA GLY A 52 -13.17 9.63 2.84
C GLY A 52 -12.32 10.75 2.24
N ASP A 53 -11.75 11.64 3.05
CA ASP A 53 -10.89 12.73 2.54
C ASP A 53 -9.53 12.20 2.06
N ARG A 54 -9.01 12.77 0.97
CA ARG A 54 -7.69 12.40 0.45
C ARG A 54 -6.59 13.13 1.21
N ALA A 55 -5.60 12.37 1.64
CA ALA A 55 -4.43 12.90 2.31
C ALA A 55 -3.17 12.11 1.94
N SER A 56 -2.05 12.81 2.00
CA SER A 56 -0.74 12.29 1.60
C SER A 56 0.31 12.73 2.61
N PHE A 57 1.31 11.88 2.84
CA PHE A 57 2.48 12.20 3.66
C PHE A 57 3.73 11.57 3.07
N SER A 58 4.89 12.18 3.31
CA SER A 58 6.18 11.62 2.90
C SER A 58 6.73 10.72 4.01
N LYS A 59 7.21 9.53 3.65
CA LYS A 59 7.98 8.67 4.56
C LYS A 59 9.43 9.14 4.64
N ALA A 60 10.12 8.74 5.69
CA ALA A 60 11.55 8.98 5.88
C ALA A 60 12.42 8.46 4.72
N ASP A 61 11.95 7.43 4.00
CA ASP A 61 12.56 6.85 2.80
C ASP A 61 12.46 7.76 1.55
N GLY A 62 11.93 8.99 1.68
CA GLY A 62 11.72 9.92 0.56
C GLY A 62 10.54 9.57 -0.35
N LYS A 63 9.87 8.43 -0.11
CA LYS A 63 8.66 8.02 -0.85
C LYS A 63 7.42 8.74 -0.32
N SER A 64 6.63 9.28 -1.25
CA SER A 64 5.31 9.86 -0.95
C SER A 64 4.25 8.77 -0.86
N PHE A 65 3.50 8.77 0.23
CA PHE A 65 2.37 7.89 0.48
C PHE A 65 1.08 8.70 0.36
N SER A 66 0.14 8.22 -0.47
CA SER A 66 -1.16 8.87 -0.69
C SER A 66 -2.29 7.88 -0.47
N GLY A 67 -3.39 8.35 0.10
CA GLY A 67 -4.51 7.50 0.43
C GLY A 67 -5.75 8.27 0.86
N ILE A 68 -6.68 7.52 1.44
CA ILE A 68 -7.96 8.02 1.94
C ILE A 68 -7.94 7.94 3.46
N CYS A 69 -8.46 8.97 4.14
CA CYS A 69 -8.67 8.95 5.58
C CYS A 69 -9.76 7.93 5.94
N ARG A 70 -9.40 6.85 6.63
CA ARG A 70 -10.35 5.89 7.20
C ARG A 70 -10.17 5.80 8.71
N ASN A 71 -11.24 5.45 9.40
CA ASN A 71 -11.20 5.19 10.83
C ASN A 71 -10.49 3.86 11.08
N VAL A 72 -9.37 3.91 11.79
CA VAL A 72 -8.58 2.78 12.26
C VAL A 72 -8.50 2.91 13.78
N GLU A 73 -9.13 1.98 14.50
CA GLU A 73 -9.13 1.96 15.98
C GLU A 73 -9.62 3.26 16.64
N GLY A 74 -10.60 3.94 16.05
CA GLY A 74 -11.18 5.17 16.59
C GLY A 74 -10.43 6.45 16.22
N LYS A 75 -9.39 6.37 15.37
CA LYS A 75 -8.63 7.51 14.85
C LYS A 75 -8.58 7.47 13.32
N LEU A 76 -8.62 8.64 12.68
CA LEU A 76 -8.48 8.71 11.22
C LEU A 76 -7.02 8.57 10.82
N ALA A 77 -6.74 7.61 9.93
CA ALA A 77 -5.44 7.43 9.31
C ALA A 77 -5.56 7.40 7.79
N VAL A 78 -4.52 7.91 7.12
CA VAL A 78 -4.33 7.70 5.68
C VAL A 78 -4.07 6.23 5.44
N VAL A 79 -5.07 5.54 4.92
CA VAL A 79 -4.90 4.19 4.38
C VAL A 79 -4.71 4.29 2.87
N PRO A 80 -3.86 3.46 2.27
CA PRO A 80 -3.61 3.56 0.84
C PRO A 80 -4.92 3.35 0.08
N GLU A 81 -5.17 4.17 -0.93
CA GLU A 81 -6.33 4.01 -1.83
C GLU A 81 -6.25 2.67 -2.60
N HIS A 82 -5.11 1.97 -2.52
CA HIS A 82 -4.90 0.59 -2.94
C HIS A 82 -5.74 -0.45 -2.16
N GLY A 83 -6.91 -0.05 -1.68
CA GLY A 83 -8.06 -0.92 -1.69
C GLY A 83 -8.49 -1.26 -3.13
N ARG A 84 -7.70 -2.09 -3.82
CA ARG A 84 -8.30 -3.17 -4.60
C ARG A 84 -8.33 -4.41 -3.69
N MET A 85 -9.03 -4.30 -2.56
CA MET A 85 -9.60 -5.49 -1.90
C MET A 85 -10.78 -6.03 -2.72
N GLY A 86 -11.15 -5.34 -3.82
CA GLY A 86 -12.06 -5.85 -4.82
C GLY A 86 -11.34 -6.79 -5.80
N PRO A 87 -12.07 -7.72 -6.41
CA PRO A 87 -11.51 -8.65 -7.37
C PRO A 87 -10.73 -7.94 -8.49
N PRO A 88 -9.70 -8.59 -9.07
CA PRO A 88 -9.00 -8.02 -10.20
C PRO A 88 -9.98 -7.68 -11.33
N PRO A 89 -9.77 -6.59 -12.07
CA PRO A 89 -10.69 -6.18 -13.14
C PRO A 89 -10.92 -7.29 -14.18
N GLY A 90 -9.92 -8.14 -14.42
CA GLY A 90 -10.05 -9.34 -15.25
C GLY A 90 -11.07 -10.35 -14.71
N ALA A 91 -11.15 -10.55 -13.39
CA ALA A 91 -12.12 -11.47 -12.77
C ALA A 91 -13.56 -10.96 -12.89
N LEU A 92 -13.75 -9.65 -12.84
CA LEU A 92 -15.06 -9.03 -13.03
C LEU A 92 -15.50 -9.11 -14.50
N LYS A 93 -14.57 -8.83 -15.43
CA LYS A 93 -14.82 -8.89 -16.87
C LYS A 93 -15.07 -10.32 -17.37
N ALA A 94 -14.37 -11.30 -16.80
CA ALA A 94 -14.60 -12.72 -17.10
C ALA A 94 -16.02 -13.19 -16.78
N CYS A 95 -16.71 -12.49 -15.87
CA CYS A 95 -18.06 -12.76 -15.40
C CYS A 95 -19.12 -11.75 -15.85
N GLU A 96 -18.76 -10.81 -16.73
CA GLU A 96 -19.67 -9.81 -17.26
C GLU A 96 -20.68 -10.46 -18.23
N GLY A 97 -21.98 -10.26 -17.98
CA GLY A 97 -23.05 -10.87 -18.79
C GLY A 97 -23.27 -12.37 -18.54
N LYS A 98 -22.54 -12.98 -17.59
CA LYS A 98 -22.74 -14.36 -17.15
C LYS A 98 -23.67 -14.42 -15.93
N GLN A 99 -23.99 -15.63 -15.48
CA GLN A 99 -24.78 -15.88 -14.28
C GLN A 99 -23.91 -16.45 -13.16
N VAL A 100 -24.43 -16.45 -11.92
CA VAL A 100 -23.79 -17.16 -10.79
C VAL A 100 -23.63 -18.63 -11.18
N GLY A 101 -22.44 -19.20 -10.96
CA GLY A 101 -22.12 -20.58 -11.31
C GLY A 101 -21.55 -20.77 -12.73
N ASP A 102 -21.55 -19.73 -13.58
CA ASP A 102 -20.97 -19.84 -14.91
C ASP A 102 -19.43 -19.85 -14.85
N SER A 103 -18.79 -20.54 -15.80
CA SER A 103 -17.34 -20.58 -15.89
C SER A 103 -16.78 -19.36 -16.61
N GLY A 104 -15.69 -18.81 -16.11
CA GLY A 104 -14.96 -17.73 -16.76
C GLY A 104 -13.45 -17.92 -16.68
N SER A 105 -12.73 -17.13 -17.45
CA SER A 105 -11.28 -17.06 -17.37
C SER A 105 -10.77 -15.71 -17.86
N PHE A 106 -9.60 -15.30 -17.37
CA PHE A 106 -8.89 -14.15 -17.88
C PHE A 106 -7.37 -14.35 -17.75
N THR A 107 -6.62 -13.71 -18.65
CA THR A 107 -5.16 -13.67 -18.57
C THR A 107 -4.73 -12.37 -17.91
N GLY A 108 -3.93 -12.49 -16.84
CA GLY A 108 -3.35 -11.35 -16.15
C GLY A 108 -2.17 -10.74 -16.92
N PRO A 109 -1.72 -9.54 -16.53
CA PRO A 109 -0.58 -8.88 -17.15
C PRO A 109 0.74 -9.67 -17.01
N ASP A 110 0.82 -10.58 -16.04
CA ASP A 110 1.93 -11.52 -15.84
C ASP A 110 1.94 -12.69 -16.86
N GLY A 111 0.97 -12.74 -17.78
CA GLY A 111 0.80 -13.84 -18.74
C GLY A 111 0.16 -15.10 -18.17
N ARG A 112 -0.12 -15.12 -16.86
CA ARG A 112 -0.86 -16.20 -16.18
C ARG A 112 -2.35 -16.14 -16.49
N THR A 113 -2.92 -17.29 -16.82
CA THR A 113 -4.38 -17.44 -16.99
C THR A 113 -5.02 -17.93 -15.70
N PHE A 114 -6.07 -17.23 -15.29
CA PHE A 114 -6.88 -17.54 -14.13
C PHE A 114 -8.24 -18.02 -14.62
N SER A 115 -8.66 -19.20 -14.19
CA SER A 115 -9.96 -19.80 -14.50
C SER A 115 -10.71 -20.09 -13.22
N GLY A 116 -12.04 -20.09 -13.28
CA GLY A 116 -12.87 -20.45 -12.15
C GLY A 116 -14.34 -20.19 -12.40
N THR A 117 -15.08 -19.98 -11.32
CA THR A 117 -16.55 -19.87 -11.35
C THR A 117 -17.00 -18.49 -10.91
N CYS A 118 -17.95 -17.93 -11.64
CA CYS A 118 -18.56 -16.64 -11.33
C CYS A 118 -19.41 -16.74 -10.06
N SER A 119 -19.06 -15.97 -9.04
CA SER A 119 -19.80 -15.87 -7.78
C SER A 119 -20.20 -14.43 -7.51
N ASP A 120 -21.34 -14.21 -6.86
CA ASP A 120 -21.74 -12.88 -6.42
C ASP A 120 -20.90 -12.44 -5.21
N MET A 121 -20.31 -11.25 -5.31
CA MET A 121 -19.59 -10.62 -4.21
C MET A 121 -20.09 -9.20 -4.00
N GLY A 122 -21.31 -9.07 -3.47
CA GLY A 122 -21.91 -7.78 -3.13
C GLY A 122 -22.62 -7.12 -4.30
N GLY A 123 -23.38 -7.89 -5.08
CA GLY A 123 -24.16 -7.39 -6.21
C GLY A 123 -23.38 -7.30 -7.53
N LYS A 124 -22.17 -7.87 -7.58
CA LYS A 124 -21.38 -7.99 -8.80
C LYS A 124 -20.77 -9.37 -8.90
N LEU A 125 -20.90 -9.96 -10.08
CA LEU A 125 -20.28 -11.25 -10.39
C LEU A 125 -18.77 -11.09 -10.54
N THR A 126 -18.05 -11.99 -9.90
CA THR A 126 -16.60 -12.07 -9.99
C THR A 126 -16.13 -13.50 -10.14
N LEU A 127 -15.06 -13.68 -10.91
CA LEU A 127 -14.42 -14.96 -11.10
C LEU A 127 -13.71 -15.37 -9.81
N MET A 128 -14.26 -16.38 -9.14
CA MET A 128 -13.62 -17.06 -8.02
C MET A 128 -12.72 -18.17 -8.59
N PRO A 129 -11.39 -18.09 -8.43
CA PRO A 129 -10.51 -19.17 -8.84
C PRO A 129 -10.87 -20.44 -8.08
N GLU A 130 -10.87 -21.58 -8.77
CA GLU A 130 -10.95 -22.86 -8.09
C GLU A 130 -9.67 -23.04 -7.24
N PRO A 131 -9.78 -23.60 -6.02
CA PRO A 131 -8.59 -23.92 -5.24
C PRO A 131 -7.68 -24.79 -6.11
N ALA A 132 -6.39 -24.45 -6.16
CA ALA A 132 -5.40 -25.12 -7.00
C ALA A 132 -5.09 -26.54 -6.50
N ASP A 133 -6.09 -27.41 -6.49
CA ASP A 133 -5.93 -28.85 -6.29
C ASP A 133 -6.37 -29.54 -7.59
N LYS A 134 -5.36 -29.80 -8.43
CA LYS A 134 -5.35 -30.83 -9.48
C LYS A 134 -6.16 -30.55 -10.75
N SER A 135 -5.68 -29.61 -11.55
CA SER A 135 -5.76 -29.70 -13.03
C SER A 135 -4.81 -30.79 -13.58
N GLY A 136 -4.94 -31.99 -13.02
CA GLY A 136 -4.20 -33.19 -13.38
C GLY A 136 -5.03 -34.46 -13.15
N LYS A 137 -6.34 -34.39 -13.30
CA LYS A 137 -7.13 -35.60 -13.58
C LYS A 137 -7.06 -35.88 -15.08
N HIS A 138 -6.04 -36.63 -15.47
CA HIS A 138 -6.14 -37.50 -16.63
C HIS A 138 -7.37 -38.39 -16.43
N GLY A 139 -8.35 -38.25 -17.32
CA GLY A 139 -9.43 -39.21 -17.43
C GLY A 139 -8.93 -40.53 -18.01
N ASN A 140 -9.41 -41.64 -17.46
CA ASN A 140 -9.90 -42.85 -18.15
C ASN A 140 -10.55 -43.68 -17.03
N GLY A 141 -11.85 -43.97 -17.02
CA GLY A 141 -12.59 -44.74 -18.02
C GLY A 141 -12.92 -46.10 -17.38
N HIS A 142 -14.18 -46.49 -17.46
CA HIS A 142 -14.75 -47.70 -16.85
C HIS A 142 -14.10 -48.99 -17.35
#